data_AF-A0A812NHW5-F1
#
_entry.id   AF-A0A812NHW5-F1
#
_cell.length_a   1.000
_cell.length_b   1.000
_cell.length_c   1.000
_cell.angle_alpha   90.00
_cell.angle_beta   90.00
_cell.angle_gamma   90.00
#
_symmetry.space_group_name_H-M   'P 1'
#
loop_
_entity.id
_entity.type
_entity.pdbx_description
1 polymer ?
#
loop_
_entity_poly.entity_id
_entity_poly.type
_entity_poly.pdbx_seq_one_letter_code
_entity_poly.pdbx_strand_id
1 'polypeptide(L)'
;MWRRVAQPLAAAALPAAVAVQRQGAHCETWSNKKKGCPTAHPVQPKSPVPSDIDIAQSVQPVPVKQVFSGAFGLKDEDVFSYGPYKGKINLNIWDRLKDKPNGHYVVVCGINPTPLGEGKSTTTVGLSQALGAHLGQKVLTNIRQPSMGPTFGIKGGAAGGGYAQCFPMEDFNLHMTGDIHAITAAHNLFAAAIDTRYYHEQLGRKQSI
;
A
#
# COMPACT_ATOMS: atom_id res chain seq x y z
N MET A 1 13.33 14.51 21.40
CA MET A 1 12.06 14.06 22.02
C MET A 1 11.42 12.86 21.29
N TRP A 2 11.52 12.76 19.95
CA TRP A 2 10.93 11.67 19.15
C TRP A 2 11.75 10.36 19.05
N ARG A 3 12.90 10.26 19.74
CA ARG A 3 13.78 9.07 19.68
C ARG A 3 13.53 8.01 20.77
N ARG A 4 12.57 8.22 21.69
CA ARG A 4 12.38 7.36 22.88
C ARG A 4 11.03 6.63 22.99
N VAL A 5 10.14 6.73 22.00
CA VAL A 5 8.82 6.06 22.05
C VAL A 5 8.78 4.76 21.24
N ALA A 6 9.86 4.41 20.54
CA ALA A 6 9.94 3.18 19.74
C ALA A 6 10.74 2.09 20.48
N GLN A 7 10.10 1.42 21.43
CA GLN A 7 10.48 0.09 21.95
C GLN A 7 9.20 -0.76 22.08
N PRO A 8 9.30 -2.09 22.03
CA PRO A 8 8.77 -2.89 20.92
C PRO A 8 7.32 -3.30 21.17
N LEU A 9 6.38 -2.72 20.42
CA LEU A 9 5.06 -3.32 20.23
C LEU A 9 5.18 -4.41 19.17
N ALA A 10 5.08 -5.65 19.66
CA ALA A 10 4.76 -6.90 18.97
C ALA A 10 4.74 -6.88 17.43
N ALA A 11 5.68 -7.61 16.82
CA ALA A 11 5.62 -8.26 15.50
C ALA A 11 4.48 -7.80 14.56
N ALA A 12 4.51 -6.56 14.08
CA ALA A 12 3.50 -6.03 13.18
C ALA A 12 4.07 -5.89 11.76
N ALA A 13 3.91 -6.91 10.93
CA ALA A 13 4.35 -6.85 9.53
C ALA A 13 3.57 -5.74 8.77
N LEU A 14 4.30 -4.84 8.11
CA LEU A 14 3.71 -3.71 7.38
C LEU A 14 2.95 -4.22 6.14
N PRO A 15 1.71 -3.78 5.90
CA PRO A 15 1.03 -4.06 4.65
C PRO A 15 1.82 -3.38 3.52
N ALA A 16 2.27 -4.16 2.56
CA ALA A 16 2.86 -3.62 1.35
C ALA A 16 1.96 -4.01 0.17
N ALA A 17 0.96 -3.16 -0.08
CA ALA A 17 0.36 -3.07 -1.41
C ALA A 17 1.39 -2.36 -2.29
N VAL A 18 2.24 -3.14 -2.95
CA VAL A 18 3.19 -2.60 -3.91
C VAL A 18 2.42 -2.22 -5.16
N ALA A 19 2.12 -0.94 -5.27
CA ALA A 19 1.77 -0.31 -6.53
C ALA A 19 3.00 -0.25 -7.45
N VAL A 20 3.45 -1.40 -7.95
CA VAL A 20 4.41 -1.42 -9.07
C VAL A 20 3.63 -1.88 -10.28
N GLN A 21 2.75 -1.00 -10.73
CA GLN A 21 2.61 -0.83 -12.16
C GLN A 21 3.67 0.19 -12.56
N ARG A 22 4.89 -0.27 -12.83
CA ARG A 22 5.89 0.56 -13.53
C ARG A 22 5.38 0.71 -14.95
N GLN A 23 4.75 1.85 -15.20
CA GLN A 23 4.18 2.23 -16.47
C GLN A 23 5.11 3.22 -17.15
N GLY A 24 5.54 2.93 -18.38
CA GLY A 24 6.28 3.91 -19.15
C GLY A 24 6.48 3.54 -20.61
N ALA A 25 6.56 4.54 -21.47
CA ALA A 25 6.76 4.40 -22.90
C ALA A 25 8.07 3.66 -23.22
N HIS A 26 8.03 2.86 -24.30
CA HIS A 26 9.15 2.12 -24.86
C HIS A 26 10.32 3.08 -25.15
N CYS A 27 11.43 2.91 -24.45
CA CYS A 27 12.67 3.63 -24.74
C CYS A 27 13.70 2.61 -25.21
N GLU A 28 13.93 2.55 -26.52
CA GLU A 28 14.86 1.62 -27.18
C GLU A 28 16.34 1.94 -26.91
N THR A 29 16.67 2.87 -26.03
CA THR A 29 18.05 3.30 -25.78
C THR A 29 18.47 3.05 -24.34
N TRP A 30 18.56 1.78 -23.93
CA TRP A 30 19.27 1.42 -22.69
C TRP A 30 20.24 0.24 -22.89
N SER A 31 21.41 0.59 -23.44
CA SER A 31 22.63 -0.23 -23.52
C SER A 31 23.33 -0.39 -22.16
N ASN A 32 22.61 -0.57 -21.06
CA ASN A 32 23.27 -0.91 -19.80
C ASN A 32 22.39 -1.76 -18.89
N LYS A 33 22.68 -3.06 -18.90
CA LYS A 33 22.17 -4.07 -17.98
C LYS A 33 22.52 -3.71 -16.53
N LYS A 34 21.81 -2.76 -15.90
CA LYS A 34 21.76 -2.65 -14.44
C LYS A 34 20.81 -3.73 -13.93
N LYS A 35 21.40 -4.87 -13.59
CA LYS A 35 20.76 -6.07 -13.03
C LYS A 35 19.72 -5.70 -11.96
N GLY A 36 18.49 -6.19 -12.14
CA GLY A 36 17.52 -6.36 -11.04
C GLY A 36 16.15 -5.72 -11.26
N CYS A 37 16.00 -4.65 -12.02
CA CYS A 37 14.70 -3.96 -12.06
C CYS A 37 13.77 -4.59 -13.11
N PRO A 38 12.55 -5.03 -12.74
CA PRO A 38 11.57 -5.55 -13.71
C PRO A 38 11.29 -4.52 -14.81
N THR A 39 11.19 -4.99 -16.05
CA THR A 39 10.86 -4.19 -17.22
C THR A 39 9.49 -3.54 -17.03
N ALA A 40 9.41 -2.21 -17.20
CA ALA A 40 8.15 -1.48 -17.13
C ALA A 40 7.18 -1.96 -18.22
N HIS A 41 5.89 -2.05 -17.90
CA HIS A 41 4.89 -2.34 -18.92
C HIS A 41 4.65 -1.08 -19.76
N PRO A 42 4.76 -1.17 -21.09
CA PRO A 42 4.44 -0.04 -21.96
C PRO A 42 2.97 0.32 -21.82
N VAL A 43 2.71 1.57 -21.46
CA VAL A 43 1.35 2.12 -21.51
C VAL A 43 1.03 2.45 -22.95
N GLN A 44 -0.10 1.94 -23.43
CA GLN A 44 -0.72 2.34 -24.69
C GLN A 44 -1.97 3.14 -24.38
N PRO A 45 -1.88 4.49 -24.33
CA PRO A 45 -3.03 5.34 -24.08
C PRO A 45 -4.09 5.14 -25.17
N LYS A 46 -5.34 4.91 -24.78
CA LYS A 46 -6.49 4.82 -25.67
C LYS A 46 -7.33 6.11 -25.57
N SER A 47 -8.02 6.44 -26.65
CA SER A 47 -8.98 7.55 -26.71
C SER A 47 -10.31 7.05 -27.29
N PRO A 48 -11.44 7.14 -26.55
CA PRO A 48 -11.57 7.66 -25.19
C PRO A 48 -10.84 6.78 -24.15
N VAL A 49 -10.48 7.37 -23.01
CA VAL A 49 -9.83 6.65 -21.90
C VAL A 49 -10.81 5.60 -21.36
N PRO A 50 -10.43 4.31 -21.28
CA PRO A 50 -11.28 3.28 -20.72
C PRO A 50 -11.57 3.51 -19.23
N SER A 51 -12.54 2.78 -18.68
CA SER A 51 -12.80 2.86 -17.24
C SER A 51 -11.60 2.33 -16.43
N ASP A 52 -11.43 2.82 -15.20
CA ASP A 52 -10.31 2.43 -14.32
C ASP A 52 -10.23 0.90 -14.13
N ILE A 53 -11.40 0.24 -14.01
CA ILE A 53 -11.46 -1.22 -13.86
C ILE A 53 -11.03 -1.95 -15.13
N ASP A 54 -11.40 -1.46 -16.32
CA ASP A 54 -10.99 -2.05 -17.60
C ASP A 54 -9.46 -1.94 -17.76
N ILE A 55 -8.89 -0.79 -17.39
CA ILE A 55 -7.44 -0.60 -17.39
C ILE A 55 -6.80 -1.57 -16.41
N ALA A 56 -7.35 -1.73 -15.20
CA ALA A 56 -6.80 -2.64 -14.19
C ALA A 56 -6.82 -4.10 -14.68
N GLN A 57 -7.91 -4.55 -15.29
CA GLN A 57 -8.07 -5.93 -15.77
C GLN A 57 -7.24 -6.23 -17.03
N SER A 58 -6.89 -5.21 -17.82
CA SER A 58 -6.07 -5.38 -19.03
C SER A 58 -4.59 -5.67 -18.75
N VAL A 59 -4.15 -5.52 -17.50
CA VAL A 59 -2.74 -5.56 -17.11
C VAL A 59 -2.38 -6.92 -16.54
N GLN A 60 -1.28 -7.49 -17.00
CA GLN A 60 -0.68 -8.68 -16.38
C GLN A 60 0.24 -8.25 -15.23
N PRO A 61 -0.12 -8.50 -13.97
CA PRO A 61 0.68 -8.07 -12.83
C PRO A 61 1.95 -8.90 -12.65
N VAL A 62 3.01 -8.25 -12.17
CA VAL A 62 4.24 -8.92 -11.75
C VAL A 62 4.07 -9.48 -10.34
N PRO A 63 4.44 -10.75 -10.06
CA PRO A 63 4.40 -11.30 -8.71
C PRO A 63 5.18 -10.45 -7.70
N VAL A 64 4.59 -10.22 -6.52
CA VAL A 64 5.09 -9.27 -5.52
C VAL A 64 6.51 -9.60 -5.05
N LYS A 65 6.83 -10.89 -4.93
CA LYS A 65 8.17 -11.37 -4.55
C LYS A 65 9.22 -11.04 -5.61
N GLN A 66 8.87 -11.08 -6.90
CA GLN A 66 9.79 -10.71 -7.98
C GLN A 66 10.06 -9.20 -7.98
N VAL A 67 9.03 -8.39 -7.71
CA VAL A 67 9.20 -6.93 -7.57
C VAL A 67 10.15 -6.61 -6.42
N PHE A 68 9.93 -7.24 -5.26
CA PHE A 68 10.73 -6.99 -4.07
C PHE A 68 12.16 -7.50 -4.15
N SER A 69 12.37 -8.72 -4.64
CA SER A 69 13.71 -9.29 -4.78
C SER A 69 14.51 -8.56 -5.87
N GLY A 70 13.90 -8.30 -7.02
CA GLY A 70 14.55 -7.65 -8.15
C GLY A 70 14.89 -6.18 -7.89
N ALA A 71 13.89 -5.36 -7.57
CA ALA A 71 14.09 -3.91 -7.49
C ALA A 71 14.78 -3.47 -6.19
N PHE A 72 14.55 -4.20 -5.09
CA PHE A 72 14.91 -3.76 -3.74
C PHE A 72 15.83 -4.73 -2.98
N GLY A 73 16.12 -5.92 -3.53
CA GLY A 73 17.02 -6.88 -2.89
C GLY A 73 16.46 -7.46 -1.58
N LEU A 74 15.14 -7.54 -1.47
CA LEU A 74 14.48 -8.27 -0.39
C LEU A 74 14.65 -9.77 -0.63
N LYS A 75 14.87 -10.50 0.46
CA LYS A 75 14.93 -11.96 0.44
C LYS A 75 13.52 -12.53 0.56
N ASP A 76 13.37 -13.81 0.24
CA ASP A 76 12.08 -14.50 0.38
C ASP A 76 11.55 -14.53 1.82
N GLU A 77 12.45 -14.58 2.82
CA GLU A 77 12.13 -14.51 4.25
C GLU A 77 11.61 -13.15 4.71
N ASP A 78 11.87 -12.08 3.93
CA ASP A 78 11.41 -10.73 4.25
C ASP A 78 9.94 -10.52 3.83
N VAL A 79 9.34 -11.42 3.04
CA VAL A 79 8.03 -11.22 2.42
C VAL A 79 7.06 -12.34 2.77
N PHE A 80 6.03 -12.01 3.54
CA PHE A 80 4.88 -12.87 3.78
C PHE A 80 3.82 -12.65 2.70
N SER A 81 3.71 -13.57 1.75
CA SER A 81 2.79 -13.44 0.61
C SER A 81 1.33 -13.74 0.98
N TYR A 82 0.43 -12.92 0.45
CA TYR A 82 -1.02 -13.10 0.48
C TYR A 82 -1.49 -13.32 -0.96
N GLY A 83 -1.31 -14.55 -1.46
CA GLY A 83 -1.39 -14.82 -2.88
C GLY A 83 -0.20 -14.22 -3.66
N PRO A 84 -0.29 -14.16 -5.00
CA PRO A 84 0.88 -13.87 -5.84
C PRO A 84 1.27 -12.38 -5.90
N TYR A 85 0.31 -11.45 -5.72
CA TYR A 85 0.49 -10.03 -6.05
C TYR A 85 0.48 -9.08 -4.85
N LYS A 86 0.33 -9.60 -3.63
CA LYS A 86 0.32 -8.78 -2.40
C LYS A 86 0.99 -9.53 -1.26
N GLY A 87 1.49 -8.79 -0.28
CA GLY A 87 2.19 -9.36 0.84
C GLY A 87 2.49 -8.36 1.95
N LYS A 88 2.95 -8.87 3.07
CA LYS A 88 3.46 -8.09 4.20
C LYS A 88 4.98 -8.20 4.26
N ILE A 89 5.62 -7.12 4.68
CA ILE A 89 7.07 -7.11 4.90
C ILE A 89 7.38 -7.43 6.36
N ASN A 90 8.28 -8.38 6.57
CA ASN A 90 8.81 -8.70 7.89
C ASN A 90 9.63 -7.52 8.43
N LEU A 91 9.32 -7.08 9.65
CA LEU A 91 10.01 -5.95 10.28
C LEU A 91 11.47 -6.26 10.65
N ASN A 92 11.87 -7.52 10.73
CA ASN A 92 13.27 -7.90 10.99
C ASN A 92 14.23 -7.36 9.92
N ILE A 93 13.71 -6.94 8.77
CA ILE A 93 14.50 -6.26 7.73
C ILE A 93 15.17 -4.97 8.24
N TRP A 94 14.60 -4.30 9.26
CA TRP A 94 15.17 -3.08 9.83
C TRP A 94 16.56 -3.30 10.39
N ASP A 95 16.80 -4.42 11.07
CA ASP A 95 18.12 -4.75 11.63
C ASP A 95 19.18 -4.92 10.54
N ARG A 96 18.79 -5.47 9.39
CA ARG A 96 19.64 -5.63 8.21
C ARG A 96 19.94 -4.31 7.50
N LEU A 97 19.01 -3.35 7.57
CA LEU A 97 19.10 -2.07 6.86
C LEU A 97 19.59 -0.91 7.74
N LYS A 98 19.82 -1.13 9.05
CA LYS A 98 20.15 -0.09 10.03
C LYS A 98 21.35 0.81 9.64
N ASP A 99 22.34 0.25 8.94
CA ASP A 99 23.57 0.94 8.55
C ASP A 99 23.49 1.53 7.12
N LYS A 100 22.35 1.39 6.44
CA LYS A 100 22.14 1.95 5.10
C LYS A 100 21.68 3.41 5.20
N PRO A 101 22.14 4.29 4.28
CA PRO A 101 21.64 5.65 4.24
C PRO A 101 20.15 5.67 3.88
N ASN A 102 19.41 6.61 4.46
CA ASN A 102 18.03 6.85 4.10
C ASN A 102 17.93 7.36 2.65
N GLY A 103 16.86 6.95 1.96
CA GLY A 103 16.51 7.51 0.66
C GLY A 103 15.92 8.92 0.76
N HIS A 104 15.67 9.54 -0.39
CA HIS A 104 14.92 10.78 -0.45
C HIS A 104 13.45 10.55 -0.12
N TYR A 105 12.86 11.43 0.69
CA TYR A 105 11.46 11.38 1.08
C TYR A 105 10.70 12.52 0.39
N VAL A 106 9.75 12.17 -0.47
CA VAL A 106 8.94 13.12 -1.23
C VAL A 106 7.50 13.02 -0.75
N VAL A 107 6.92 14.14 -0.34
CA VAL A 107 5.51 14.22 0.09
C VAL A 107 4.70 14.88 -1.01
N VAL A 108 3.65 14.20 -1.46
CA VAL A 108 2.67 14.76 -2.40
C VAL A 108 1.50 15.31 -1.60
N CYS A 109 1.34 16.63 -1.64
CA CYS A 109 0.23 17.35 -1.03
C CYS A 109 -0.78 17.79 -2.11
N GLY A 110 -1.98 18.15 -1.69
CA GLY A 110 -2.93 18.86 -2.56
C GLY A 110 -3.59 20.01 -1.80
N ILE A 111 -4.29 20.84 -2.55
CA ILE A 111 -5.07 21.95 -2.02
C ILE A 111 -6.29 21.44 -1.24
N ASN A 112 -7.05 22.38 -0.65
CA ASN A 112 -8.33 22.11 -0.01
C ASN A 112 -9.23 21.30 -0.95
N PRO A 113 -9.87 20.22 -0.46
CA PRO A 113 -10.63 19.32 -1.31
C PRO A 113 -11.81 20.04 -1.94
N THR A 114 -11.88 20.01 -3.28
CA THR A 114 -13.05 20.46 -4.04
C THR A 114 -13.90 19.27 -4.51
N PRO A 115 -15.20 19.48 -4.84
CA PRO A 115 -16.05 18.42 -5.40
C PRO A 115 -15.55 17.81 -6.70
N LEU A 116 -14.72 18.53 -7.47
CA LEU A 116 -14.19 18.08 -8.76
C LEU A 116 -13.08 17.02 -8.63
N GLY A 117 -12.52 16.85 -7.43
CA GLY A 117 -11.48 15.86 -7.17
C GLY A 117 -10.10 16.32 -7.65
N GLU A 118 -9.12 16.28 -6.74
CA GLU A 118 -7.78 16.84 -7.00
C GLU A 118 -6.78 15.84 -7.61
N GLY A 119 -7.14 14.55 -7.71
CA GLY A 119 -6.23 13.54 -8.28
C GLY A 119 -4.96 13.22 -7.46
N LYS A 120 -4.89 13.57 -6.17
CA LYS A 120 -3.69 13.37 -5.32
C LYS A 120 -3.06 11.97 -5.42
N SER A 121 -3.86 10.90 -5.30
CA SER A 121 -3.36 9.52 -5.40
C SER A 121 -2.84 9.21 -6.80
N THR A 122 -3.56 9.65 -7.84
CA THR A 122 -3.16 9.52 -9.25
C THR A 122 -1.82 10.21 -9.51
N THR A 123 -1.64 11.44 -9.02
CA THR A 123 -0.37 12.17 -9.13
C THR A 123 0.76 11.47 -8.37
N THR A 124 0.47 10.88 -7.21
CA THR A 124 1.46 10.17 -6.39
C THR A 124 1.97 8.90 -7.07
N VAL A 125 1.07 8.12 -7.67
CA VAL A 125 1.41 6.92 -8.45
C VAL A 125 2.11 7.33 -9.75
N GLY A 126 1.59 8.31 -10.47
CA GLY A 126 2.17 8.80 -11.73
C GLY A 126 3.58 9.38 -11.57
N LEU A 127 3.84 10.12 -10.49
CA LEU A 127 5.20 10.61 -10.17
C LEU A 127 6.17 9.44 -9.97
N SER A 128 5.74 8.41 -9.27
CA SER A 128 6.57 7.22 -9.01
C SER A 128 6.79 6.40 -10.28
N GLN A 129 5.80 6.35 -11.17
CA GLN A 129 5.94 5.77 -12.51
C GLN A 129 6.95 6.55 -13.35
N ALA A 130 6.88 7.88 -13.36
CA ALA A 130 7.83 8.74 -14.06
C ALA A 130 9.28 8.53 -13.54
N LEU A 131 9.49 8.60 -12.23
CA LEU A 131 10.79 8.39 -11.62
C LEU A 131 11.31 6.96 -11.89
N GLY A 132 10.45 5.96 -11.75
CA GLY A 132 10.82 4.56 -11.87
C GLY A 132 11.01 4.12 -13.32
N ALA A 133 9.93 4.12 -14.10
CA ALA A 133 9.90 3.56 -15.44
C ALA A 133 10.63 4.42 -16.47
N HIS A 134 10.53 5.75 -16.37
CA HIS A 134 11.11 6.65 -17.38
C HIS A 134 12.51 7.15 -17.02
N LEU A 135 12.78 7.42 -15.73
CA LEU A 135 14.06 7.96 -15.27
C LEU A 135 14.97 6.89 -14.64
N GLY A 136 14.51 5.64 -14.55
CA GLY A 136 15.32 4.52 -14.05
C GLY A 136 15.65 4.57 -12.56
N GLN A 137 14.99 5.42 -11.78
CA GLN A 137 15.23 5.57 -10.34
C GLN A 137 14.59 4.42 -9.55
N LYS A 138 15.16 4.10 -8.37
CA LYS A 138 14.54 3.19 -7.40
C LYS A 138 13.57 4.01 -6.55
N VAL A 139 12.28 3.70 -6.63
CA VAL A 139 11.22 4.46 -5.97
C VAL A 139 10.17 3.50 -5.41
N LEU A 140 9.65 3.83 -4.23
CA LEU A 140 8.52 3.17 -3.59
C LEU A 140 7.42 4.19 -3.34
N THR A 141 6.19 3.79 -3.65
CA THR A 141 5.00 4.61 -3.43
C THR A 141 4.30 4.14 -2.17
N ASN A 142 4.07 5.05 -1.23
CA ASN A 142 3.36 4.76 -0.01
C ASN A 142 2.01 5.49 -0.03
N ILE A 143 0.93 4.73 0.05
CA ILE A 143 -0.44 5.25 0.10
C ILE A 143 -1.22 4.61 1.24
N ARG A 144 -2.30 5.26 1.66
CA ARG A 144 -3.19 4.74 2.71
C ARG A 144 -4.11 3.67 2.13
N GLN A 145 -4.34 2.62 2.91
CA GLN A 145 -5.42 1.68 2.63
C GLN A 145 -6.78 2.41 2.75
N PRO A 146 -7.68 2.27 1.77
CA PRO A 146 -9.02 2.82 1.85
C PRO A 146 -9.91 2.03 2.80
N SER A 147 -10.91 2.70 3.36
CA SER A 147 -12.00 2.00 4.04
C SER A 147 -12.84 1.24 3.02
N MET A 148 -13.32 0.06 3.42
CA MET A 148 -14.20 -0.79 2.61
C MET A 148 -15.62 -0.21 2.47
N GLY A 149 -16.08 0.59 3.44
CA GLY A 149 -17.44 1.15 3.45
C GLY A 149 -17.77 2.01 2.22
N PRO A 150 -16.92 3.00 1.85
CA PRO A 150 -17.10 3.82 0.66
C PRO A 150 -17.22 3.04 -0.66
N THR A 151 -16.62 1.86 -0.77
CA THR A 151 -16.68 1.00 -1.97
C THR A 151 -18.09 0.53 -2.30
N PHE A 152 -18.96 0.40 -1.29
CA PHE A 152 -20.38 0.05 -1.48
C PHE A 152 -21.29 1.28 -1.59
N GLY A 153 -20.72 2.48 -1.62
CA GLY A 153 -21.45 3.74 -1.72
C GLY A 153 -21.13 4.50 -3.01
N ILE A 154 -21.06 5.84 -2.91
CA ILE A 154 -20.89 6.74 -4.06
C ILE A 154 -19.43 6.77 -4.57
N LYS A 155 -18.46 6.36 -3.75
CA LYS A 155 -17.03 6.59 -4.04
C LYS A 155 -16.40 5.38 -4.71
N GLY A 156 -16.11 5.52 -6.01
CA GLY A 156 -15.24 4.61 -6.76
C GLY A 156 -13.81 4.57 -6.22
N GLY A 157 -13.03 3.59 -6.70
CA GLY A 157 -11.76 3.12 -6.14
C GLY A 157 -10.76 4.21 -5.71
N ALA A 158 -10.11 4.02 -4.56
CA ALA A 158 -9.19 4.99 -3.96
C ALA A 158 -7.71 4.80 -4.35
N ALA A 159 -7.46 3.93 -5.33
CA ALA A 159 -6.14 3.40 -5.67
C ALA A 159 -5.38 4.25 -6.72
N GLY A 160 -5.87 5.43 -7.08
CA GLY A 160 -5.40 6.21 -8.24
C GLY A 160 -6.50 6.34 -9.29
N GLY A 161 -6.13 6.53 -10.55
CA GLY A 161 -7.11 6.60 -11.64
C GLY A 161 -6.45 6.61 -13.02
N GLY A 162 -7.20 6.17 -14.03
CA GLY A 162 -6.73 5.96 -15.38
C GLY A 162 -5.56 4.98 -15.41
N TYR A 163 -4.49 5.37 -16.10
CA TYR A 163 -3.28 4.57 -16.14
C TYR A 163 -2.50 4.64 -14.80
N ALA A 164 -2.51 5.76 -14.07
CA ALA A 164 -1.77 5.85 -12.81
C ALA A 164 -2.57 5.30 -11.62
N GLN A 165 -2.51 3.98 -11.42
CA GLN A 165 -3.25 3.25 -10.39
C GLN A 165 -2.45 2.16 -9.68
N CYS A 166 -2.92 1.75 -8.50
CA CYS A 166 -2.36 0.64 -7.73
C CYS A 166 -3.10 -0.66 -8.04
N PHE A 167 -2.35 -1.75 -8.10
CA PHE A 167 -2.86 -3.08 -8.42
C PHE A 167 -2.52 -4.06 -7.29
N PRO A 168 -3.35 -5.10 -7.03
CA PRO A 168 -4.70 -5.36 -7.56
C PRO A 168 -5.77 -4.43 -6.96
N MET A 169 -6.56 -3.77 -7.82
CA MET A 169 -7.52 -2.74 -7.38
C MET A 169 -8.69 -3.30 -6.54
N GLU A 170 -9.22 -4.46 -6.92
CA GLU A 170 -10.34 -5.10 -6.22
C GLU A 170 -9.97 -5.45 -4.77
N ASP A 171 -8.83 -6.13 -4.61
CA ASP A 171 -8.25 -6.44 -3.30
C ASP A 171 -7.96 -5.18 -2.49
N PHE A 172 -7.45 -4.13 -3.13
CA PHE A 172 -7.08 -2.88 -2.48
C PHE A 172 -8.27 -2.14 -1.86
N ASN A 173 -9.45 -2.23 -2.49
CA ASN A 173 -10.67 -1.59 -2.02
C ASN A 173 -11.49 -2.47 -1.05
N LEU A 174 -11.25 -3.78 -1.00
CA LEU A 174 -11.97 -4.72 -0.15
C LEU A 174 -11.14 -5.10 1.09
N HIS A 175 -10.80 -6.38 1.24
CA HIS A 175 -10.19 -6.91 2.45
C HIS A 175 -8.68 -6.72 2.52
N MET A 176 -8.02 -6.46 1.38
CA MET A 176 -6.56 -6.36 1.24
C MET A 176 -5.84 -7.49 1.99
N THR A 177 -5.09 -7.17 3.05
CA THR A 177 -4.38 -8.14 3.91
C THR A 177 -4.99 -8.27 5.31
N GLY A 178 -6.21 -7.77 5.50
CA GLY A 178 -6.96 -7.89 6.75
C GLY A 178 -6.62 -6.86 7.83
N ASP A 179 -5.88 -5.79 7.52
CA ASP A 179 -5.41 -4.83 8.53
C ASP A 179 -6.56 -4.09 9.22
N ILE A 180 -7.56 -3.63 8.46
CA ILE A 180 -8.75 -2.98 9.02
C ILE A 180 -9.55 -3.97 9.88
N HIS A 181 -9.58 -5.26 9.52
CA HIS A 181 -10.25 -6.28 10.33
C HIS A 181 -9.52 -6.49 11.66
N ALA A 182 -8.19 -6.53 11.65
CA ALA A 182 -7.39 -6.61 12.88
C ALA A 182 -7.59 -5.38 13.77
N ILE A 183 -7.63 -4.17 13.20
CA ILE A 183 -7.92 -2.94 13.94
C ILE A 183 -9.33 -3.00 14.55
N THR A 184 -10.32 -3.42 13.77
CA THR A 184 -11.71 -3.57 14.22
C THR A 184 -11.82 -4.57 15.37
N ALA A 185 -11.18 -5.73 15.25
CA ALA A 185 -11.19 -6.76 16.28
C ALA A 185 -10.54 -6.27 17.58
N ALA A 186 -9.39 -5.61 17.50
CA ALA A 186 -8.71 -5.04 18.67
C ALA A 186 -9.55 -3.93 19.33
N HIS A 187 -10.14 -3.05 18.53
CA HIS A 187 -11.00 -1.97 19.03
C HIS A 187 -12.24 -2.51 19.75
N ASN A 188 -12.93 -3.47 19.13
CA ASN A 188 -14.14 -4.07 19.70
C ASN A 188 -13.83 -4.92 20.94
N LEU A 189 -12.69 -5.61 20.97
CA LEU A 189 -12.24 -6.33 22.16
C LEU A 189 -12.03 -5.38 23.34
N PHE A 190 -11.42 -4.22 23.10
CA PHE A 190 -11.21 -3.21 24.12
C PHE A 190 -12.54 -2.63 24.64
N ALA A 191 -13.48 -2.31 23.75
CA ALA A 191 -14.82 -1.86 24.14
C ALA A 191 -15.56 -2.92 24.97
N ALA A 192 -15.56 -4.18 24.52
CA ALA A 192 -16.18 -5.28 25.25
C ALA A 192 -15.54 -5.51 26.63
N ALA A 193 -14.23 -5.31 26.76
CA ALA A 193 -13.54 -5.40 28.05
C ALA A 193 -13.99 -4.29 29.02
N ILE A 194 -14.20 -3.06 28.53
CA ILE A 194 -14.76 -1.95 29.33
C ILE A 194 -16.18 -2.28 29.79
N ASP A 195 -17.04 -2.73 28.87
CA ASP A 195 -18.43 -3.06 29.18
C ASP A 195 -18.51 -4.20 30.20
N THR A 196 -17.68 -5.22 30.02
CA THR A 196 -17.58 -6.36 30.93
C THR A 196 -17.16 -5.89 32.33
N ARG A 197 -16.13 -5.04 32.41
CA ARG A 197 -15.68 -4.49 33.70
C ARG A 197 -16.77 -3.66 34.37
N TYR A 198 -17.45 -2.80 33.62
CA TYR A 198 -18.54 -1.99 34.12
C TYR A 198 -19.69 -2.85 34.66
N TYR A 199 -20.08 -3.89 33.91
CA TYR A 199 -21.13 -4.82 34.30
C TYR A 199 -20.79 -5.56 35.62
N HIS A 200 -19.55 -6.05 35.77
CA HIS A 200 -19.12 -6.72 37.00
C HIS A 200 -19.15 -5.79 38.23
N GLU A 201 -18.77 -4.52 38.10
CA GLU A 201 -18.85 -3.57 39.22
C GLU A 201 -20.29 -3.21 39.62
N GLN A 202 -21.20 -3.14 38.65
CA GLN A 202 -22.62 -2.91 38.95
C GLN A 202 -23.27 -4.07 39.71
N LEU A 203 -22.94 -5.31 39.34
CA LEU A 203 -23.48 -6.50 40.02
C LEU A 203 -22.90 -6.68 41.43
N GLY A 204 -21.60 -6.44 41.62
CA GLY A 204 -20.95 -6.54 42.93
C GLY A 204 -21.56 -5.60 43.99
N ARG A 205 -22.11 -4.45 43.58
CA ARG A 205 -22.84 -3.53 44.47
C ARG A 205 -24.24 -4.00 44.87
N LYS A 206 -24.88 -4.88 44.10
CA LYS A 206 -26.24 -5.38 44.40
C LYS A 206 -26.26 -6.55 45.37
N GLN A 207 -25.12 -7.17 45.64
CA GLN A 207 -25.01 -8.36 46.49
C GLN A 207 -24.64 -8.05 47.95
N SER A 208 -24.41 -6.77 48.28
CA SER A 208 -23.98 -6.30 49.60
C SER A 208 -25.06 -5.51 50.37
N ILE A 209 -26.36 -5.80 50.12
CA ILE A 209 -27.50 -5.22 50.85
C ILE A 209 -28.41 -6.35 51.31
#